data_AF-A0AAV7RBW3-F1
#
_entry.id   AF-A0AAV7RBW3-F1
#
_cell.length_a   1.000
_cell.length_b   1.000
_cell.length_c   1.000
_cell.angle_alpha   90.00
_cell.angle_beta   90.00
_cell.angle_gamma   90.00
#
_symmetry.space_group_name_H-M   'P 1'
#
loop_
_entity.id
_entity.type
_entity.pdbx_description
1 polymer ?
#
loop_
_entity_poly.entity_id
_entity_poly.type
_entity_poly.pdbx_seq_one_letter_code
_entity_poly.pdbx_strand_id
1 'polypeptide(L)'
;AFTLRTYTENMAAYGELGVMPEIAKAVEEMDWLLPTDIQAESIPLILGGGDVLMAAETGSGKTGAFSIPVIQIVYETLKDHQEGKKGKTTVKTGATVLNKWQMNPYDRGSAFAIGSDGLCCQSREIKEWHGCRATRGINKGKYYYEVSCHDQGLCRVGWSSMQASLDLGTDKFGFGFGGTGKKSHNKQFDSYGEEFTMHDTVGCYLDIEKSSIKFSKNGKDLGLAFDIPSHLKNQAFFPSCVLKNAELKFNFGEEDFKFPPKDGFVAICKASDGHVVKSQHSGSAQVAQTKNLPNAPKALIIEPSRELAEQTLNNIKQFKKHVTDPKLRELLIIGGVAAKDQLSVLEQGVDIVVGTPGRVDDLVSTGKLNLSQVRFLVLDEADGLLTQGYSDFINRIHGQIPQITSDGKRLQVIVCSATLHSFDVKKLAEKIMHFPTWVDLKGEDSVPETVHHVVVPVNPKNDKVWERLKSHIRTDEVHAKDNTRPGTNSAEMWSEAIKILKGEYTVRAIKEHKMDQAIIFCRTKIDCDNMEEYFIQQGGGPDRKGHQFSCVCLHGDRKP
;
A
#
# COMPACT_ATOMS: atom_id res chain seq x y z
N ALA A 1 21.80 9.20 39.89
CA ALA A 1 22.57 9.93 38.87
C ALA A 1 21.57 10.48 37.86
N PHE A 2 21.45 11.80 37.76
CA PHE A 2 20.63 12.44 36.72
C PHE A 2 21.49 12.52 35.46
N THR A 3 21.15 11.75 34.44
CA THR A 3 21.79 11.86 33.13
C THR A 3 21.14 13.03 32.41
N LEU A 4 21.84 14.17 32.37
CA LEU A 4 21.53 15.26 31.44
C LEU A 4 21.83 14.75 30.01
N ARG A 5 20.82 14.21 29.32
CA ARG A 5 20.90 13.98 27.88
C ARG A 5 20.78 15.33 27.17
N THR A 6 21.78 15.68 26.37
CA THR A 6 21.84 16.94 25.65
C THR A 6 20.93 16.90 24.43
N TYR A 7 20.37 18.05 24.02
CA TYR A 7 19.53 18.28 22.83
C TYR A 7 20.05 17.63 21.52
N THR A 8 21.35 17.34 21.45
CA THR A 8 21.99 16.71 20.30
C THR A 8 21.69 15.21 20.15
N GLU A 9 21.33 14.49 21.22
CA GLU A 9 20.99 13.05 21.14
C GLU A 9 19.58 12.81 20.56
N ASN A 10 18.64 13.75 20.71
CA ASN A 10 17.24 13.56 20.30
C ASN A 10 17.02 13.80 18.79
N MET A 11 17.77 14.74 18.19
CA MET A 11 17.85 14.89 16.73
C MET A 11 18.37 13.61 16.04
N ALA A 12 19.12 12.77 16.77
CA ALA A 12 19.67 11.54 16.22
C ALA A 12 18.58 10.48 15.97
N ALA A 13 17.59 10.31 16.86
CA ALA A 13 16.67 9.16 16.80
C ALA A 13 15.78 9.13 15.54
N TYR A 14 15.08 10.22 15.23
CA TYR A 14 14.30 10.30 13.98
C TYR A 14 15.19 10.55 12.74
N GLY A 15 16.33 11.23 12.92
CA GLY A 15 17.32 11.41 11.85
C GLY A 15 17.92 10.09 11.37
N GLU A 16 18.12 9.12 12.26
CA GLU A 16 18.58 7.76 11.96
C GLU A 16 17.57 6.98 11.09
N LEU A 17 16.28 7.31 11.18
CA LEU A 17 15.23 6.76 10.31
C LEU A 17 15.17 7.43 8.93
N GLY A 18 16.01 8.43 8.67
CA GLY A 18 16.01 9.22 7.42
C GLY A 18 15.04 10.40 7.42
N VAL A 19 14.46 10.76 8.57
CA VAL A 19 13.55 11.90 8.69
C VAL A 19 14.32 13.21 8.63
N MET A 20 13.83 14.16 7.82
CA MET A 20 14.46 15.46 7.65
C MET A 20 14.43 16.31 8.94
N PRO A 21 15.44 17.17 9.19
CA PRO A 21 15.58 17.94 10.43
C PRO A 21 14.36 18.78 10.78
N GLU A 22 13.68 19.37 9.79
CA GLU A 22 12.52 20.23 10.00
C GLU A 22 11.32 19.45 10.55
N ILE A 23 11.10 18.22 10.07
CA ILE A 23 10.03 17.35 10.58
C ILE A 23 10.44 16.77 11.94
N ALA A 24 11.70 16.32 12.08
CA ALA A 24 12.21 15.82 13.37
C ALA A 24 12.06 16.87 14.49
N LYS A 25 12.32 18.14 14.18
CA LYS A 25 12.11 19.25 15.13
C LYS A 25 10.64 19.43 15.50
N ALA A 26 9.73 19.30 14.54
CA ALA A 26 8.30 19.40 14.81
C ALA A 26 7.82 18.27 15.74
N VAL A 27 8.32 17.05 15.51
CA VAL A 27 8.02 15.86 16.32
C VAL A 27 8.57 16.02 17.74
N GLU A 28 9.79 16.55 17.91
CA GLU A 28 10.35 16.84 19.24
C GLU A 28 9.55 17.90 20.00
N GLU A 29 9.06 18.94 19.35
CA GLU A 29 8.18 19.95 19.96
C GLU A 29 6.81 19.38 20.40
N MET A 30 6.46 18.17 19.95
CA MET A 30 5.29 17.41 20.40
C MET A 30 5.62 16.42 21.53
N ASP A 31 6.83 16.51 22.12
CA ASP A 31 7.36 15.60 23.14
C ASP A 31 7.54 14.15 22.65
N TRP A 32 7.64 13.92 21.33
CA TRP A 32 7.93 12.60 20.76
C TRP A 32 9.44 12.39 20.65
N LEU A 33 10.07 12.07 21.78
CA LEU A 33 11.54 11.98 21.88
C LEU A 33 12.13 10.74 21.17
N LEU A 34 11.39 9.65 21.11
CA LEU A 34 11.80 8.39 20.47
C LEU A 34 10.69 7.91 19.53
N PRO A 35 11.05 7.30 18.37
CA PRO A 35 10.06 6.64 17.53
C PRO A 35 9.47 5.45 18.28
N THR A 36 8.16 5.27 18.13
CA THR A 36 7.50 4.00 18.50
C THR A 36 7.99 2.87 17.60
N ASP A 37 7.84 1.62 18.02
CA ASP A 37 8.28 0.45 17.25
C ASP A 37 7.68 0.46 15.83
N ILE A 38 6.40 0.80 15.68
CA ILE A 38 5.75 0.85 14.37
C ILE A 38 6.33 1.94 13.47
N GLN A 39 6.76 3.06 14.06
CA GLN A 39 7.42 4.16 13.34
C GLN A 39 8.84 3.77 12.96
N ALA A 40 9.60 3.16 13.87
CA ALA A 40 10.97 2.73 13.63
C ALA A 40 11.07 1.73 12.47
N GLU A 41 10.13 0.78 12.39
CA GLU A 41 10.08 -0.19 11.30
C GLU A 41 9.51 0.41 10.01
N SER A 42 8.40 1.16 10.08
CA SER A 42 7.67 1.56 8.87
C SER A 42 8.26 2.79 8.17
N ILE A 43 8.79 3.79 8.91
CA ILE A 43 9.25 5.05 8.31
C ILE A 43 10.36 4.80 7.28
N PRO A 44 11.43 4.03 7.57
CA PRO A 44 12.49 3.77 6.59
C PRO A 44 11.97 3.02 5.36
N LEU A 45 11.04 2.08 5.53
CA LEU A 45 10.44 1.32 4.43
C LEU A 45 9.62 2.21 3.50
N ILE A 46 8.85 3.16 4.07
CA ILE A 46 8.07 4.12 3.29
C ILE A 46 8.99 5.11 2.56
N LEU A 47 10.00 5.66 3.24
CA LEU A 47 11.01 6.53 2.60
C LEU A 47 11.77 5.80 1.49
N GLY A 48 11.97 4.48 1.62
CA GLY A 48 12.56 3.62 0.61
C GLY A 48 11.69 3.40 -0.64
N GLY A 49 10.43 3.84 -0.65
CA GLY A 49 9.51 3.73 -1.79
C GLY A 49 8.82 2.36 -1.92
N GLY A 50 8.91 1.51 -0.89
CA GLY A 50 8.21 0.22 -0.82
C GLY A 50 6.75 0.38 -0.40
N ASP A 51 5.89 -0.53 -0.83
CA ASP A 51 4.55 -0.62 -0.23
C ASP A 51 4.66 -1.18 1.17
N VAL A 52 3.87 -0.65 2.09
CA VAL A 52 3.93 -1.07 3.50
C VAL A 52 2.54 -1.40 3.98
N LEU A 53 2.39 -2.63 4.47
CA LEU A 53 1.19 -3.13 5.10
C LEU A 53 1.50 -3.28 6.60
N MET A 54 0.90 -2.45 7.45
CA MET A 54 1.28 -2.36 8.86
C MET A 54 0.13 -2.64 9.83
N ALA A 55 0.42 -3.46 10.85
CA ALA A 55 -0.44 -3.73 12.00
C ALA A 55 0.22 -3.26 13.29
N ALA A 56 -0.54 -2.47 14.04
CA ALA A 56 -0.25 -2.17 15.43
C ALA A 56 -1.56 -1.81 16.13
N GLU A 57 -1.55 -1.82 17.46
CA GLU A 57 -2.70 -1.41 18.27
C GLU A 57 -3.08 0.06 18.03
N THR A 58 -4.29 0.44 18.47
CA THR A 58 -4.69 1.86 18.49
C THR A 58 -3.80 2.60 19.49
N GLY A 59 -3.33 3.79 19.12
CA GLY A 59 -2.41 4.56 19.95
C GLY A 59 -0.93 4.22 19.79
N SER A 60 -0.57 3.18 19.02
CA SER A 60 0.84 2.81 18.78
C SER A 60 1.63 3.78 17.90
N GLY A 61 1.02 4.85 17.39
CA GLY A 61 1.71 5.85 16.55
C GLY A 61 1.65 5.62 15.04
N LYS A 62 0.74 4.76 14.54
CA LYS A 62 0.54 4.47 13.10
C LYS A 62 0.39 5.73 12.24
N THR A 63 -0.39 6.72 12.70
CA THR A 63 -0.57 7.98 11.99
C THR A 63 0.76 8.71 11.75
N GLY A 64 1.65 8.73 12.73
CA GLY A 64 3.01 9.26 12.56
C GLY A 64 3.84 8.42 11.60
N ALA A 65 3.71 7.09 11.68
CA ALA A 65 4.47 6.14 10.87
C ALA A 65 4.27 6.33 9.35
N PHE A 66 3.05 6.66 8.90
CA PHE A 66 2.82 7.00 7.49
C PHE A 66 2.88 8.51 7.20
N SER A 67 2.41 9.38 8.09
CA SER A 67 2.29 10.82 7.78
C SER A 67 3.65 11.50 7.65
N ILE A 68 4.59 11.20 8.55
CA ILE A 68 5.95 11.77 8.55
C ILE A 68 6.65 11.54 7.20
N PRO A 69 6.81 10.29 6.72
CA PRO A 69 7.49 10.06 5.45
C PRO A 69 6.70 10.57 4.26
N VAL A 70 5.36 10.51 4.27
CA VAL A 70 4.53 11.08 3.18
C VAL A 70 4.72 12.60 3.07
N ILE A 71 4.75 13.34 4.18
CA ILE A 71 5.02 14.78 4.19
C ILE A 71 6.40 15.06 3.58
N GLN A 72 7.42 14.33 4.02
CA GLN A 72 8.79 14.50 3.52
C GLN A 72 8.87 14.26 2.02
N ILE A 73 8.35 13.14 1.52
CA ILE A 73 8.45 12.79 0.10
C ILE A 73 7.67 13.77 -0.77
N VAL A 74 6.48 14.20 -0.33
CA VAL A 74 5.68 15.22 -1.04
C VAL A 74 6.44 16.55 -1.07
N TYR A 75 7.00 16.98 0.06
CA TYR A 75 7.80 18.20 0.14
C TYR A 75 9.05 18.16 -0.74
N GLU A 76 9.84 17.09 -0.68
CA GLU A 76 11.02 16.89 -1.53
C GLU A 76 10.63 16.92 -3.01
N THR A 77 9.49 16.30 -3.37
CA THR A 77 8.94 16.35 -4.73
C THR A 77 8.59 17.78 -5.15
N LEU A 78 8.03 18.60 -4.26
CA LEU A 78 7.74 20.01 -4.55
C LEU A 78 9.01 20.85 -4.69
N LYS A 79 9.98 20.62 -3.80
CA LYS A 79 11.25 21.34 -3.76
C LYS A 79 12.07 21.10 -5.03
N ASP A 80 12.13 19.85 -5.48
CA ASP A 80 12.74 19.47 -6.76
C ASP A 80 12.10 20.21 -7.95
N HIS A 81 10.78 20.40 -7.93
CA HIS A 81 10.09 21.19 -8.96
C HIS A 81 10.41 22.70 -8.88
N GLN A 82 10.50 23.28 -7.68
CA GLN A 82 10.75 24.71 -7.48
C GLN A 82 12.20 25.11 -7.78
N GLU A 83 13.18 24.33 -7.36
CA GLU A 83 14.60 24.66 -7.54
C GLU A 83 15.06 24.48 -9.00
N GLY A 84 14.19 24.00 -9.90
CA GLY A 84 14.57 23.59 -11.26
C GLY A 84 15.59 22.46 -11.27
N LYS A 85 15.96 21.95 -10.09
CA LYS A 85 16.78 20.77 -9.88
C LYS A 85 15.90 19.59 -10.25
N LYS A 86 15.97 19.19 -11.52
CA LYS A 86 15.78 17.78 -11.87
C LYS A 86 16.59 16.99 -10.84
N GLY A 87 15.89 16.27 -9.96
CA GLY A 87 16.43 15.73 -8.72
C GLY A 87 17.85 15.21 -8.88
N LYS A 88 18.71 15.53 -7.91
CA LYS A 88 20.10 15.05 -7.85
C LYS A 88 20.21 13.55 -7.55
N THR A 89 19.15 12.78 -7.79
CA THR A 89 19.26 11.39 -8.26
C THR A 89 19.14 11.44 -9.77
N THR A 90 20.30 11.47 -10.45
CA THR A 90 20.38 11.71 -11.89
C THR A 90 19.73 10.55 -12.67
N VAL A 91 18.42 10.63 -12.93
CA VAL A 91 17.79 9.97 -14.09
C VAL A 91 17.27 11.08 -14.99
N LYS A 92 18.13 11.48 -15.94
CA LYS A 92 17.79 12.48 -16.95
C LYS A 92 16.63 11.92 -17.81
N THR A 93 15.44 12.48 -17.64
CA THR A 93 14.18 12.00 -18.25
C THR A 93 14.03 12.45 -19.71
N GLY A 94 13.57 11.53 -20.56
CA GLY A 94 13.37 11.68 -22.00
C GLY A 94 14.50 11.04 -22.81
N ALA A 95 15.55 11.79 -23.14
CA ALA A 95 16.63 11.33 -24.02
C ALA A 95 17.63 10.37 -23.34
N THR A 96 17.69 10.35 -22.01
CA THR A 96 18.80 9.69 -21.29
C THR A 96 18.47 8.32 -20.76
N VAL A 97 17.17 8.03 -20.56
CA VAL A 97 16.65 6.67 -20.40
C VAL A 97 17.08 5.82 -21.60
N LEU A 98 17.00 6.38 -22.81
CA LEU A 98 17.48 5.75 -24.05
C LEU A 98 19.01 5.74 -24.18
N ASN A 99 19.74 6.41 -23.29
CA ASN A 99 21.20 6.46 -23.33
C ASN A 99 21.88 5.36 -22.49
N LYS A 100 21.12 4.62 -21.67
CA LYS A 100 21.62 3.48 -20.89
C LYS A 100 21.05 2.18 -21.44
N TRP A 101 21.79 1.08 -21.30
CA TRP A 101 21.27 -0.27 -21.47
C TRP A 101 20.39 -0.65 -20.27
N GLN A 102 19.07 -0.64 -20.46
CA GLN A 102 18.08 -0.96 -19.44
C GLN A 102 16.75 -1.36 -20.09
N MET A 103 15.82 -1.88 -19.31
CA MET A 103 14.45 -2.12 -19.76
C MET A 103 13.71 -0.79 -19.99
N ASN A 104 12.89 -0.70 -21.04
CA ASN A 104 12.29 0.56 -21.46
C ASN A 104 10.93 0.80 -20.78
N PRO A 105 10.81 1.81 -19.89
CA PRO A 105 9.54 2.10 -19.21
C PRO A 105 8.43 2.59 -20.16
N TYR A 106 8.79 2.99 -21.39
CA TYR A 106 7.86 3.45 -22.42
C TYR A 106 7.46 2.37 -23.43
N ASP A 107 8.03 1.16 -23.33
CA ASP A 107 7.82 0.07 -24.28
C ASP A 107 7.53 -1.24 -23.51
N ARG A 108 6.43 -1.19 -22.74
CA ARG A 108 6.04 -2.24 -21.79
C ARG A 108 4.52 -2.41 -21.71
N GLY A 109 4.07 -3.58 -21.26
CA GLY A 109 2.67 -3.86 -20.92
C GLY A 109 2.22 -3.09 -19.67
N SER A 110 0.91 -2.87 -19.52
CA SER A 110 0.32 -2.08 -18.44
C SER A 110 0.73 -2.55 -17.03
N ALA A 111 0.67 -3.85 -16.76
CA ALA A 111 1.04 -4.47 -15.49
C ALA A 111 2.52 -4.91 -15.41
N PHE A 112 3.36 -4.47 -16.35
CA PHE A 112 4.79 -4.73 -16.32
C PHE A 112 5.51 -3.66 -15.51
N ALA A 113 6.19 -4.04 -14.44
CA ALA A 113 6.98 -3.14 -13.60
C ALA A 113 8.48 -3.30 -13.88
N ILE A 114 9.21 -2.18 -13.78
CA ILE A 114 10.67 -2.13 -13.91
C ILE A 114 11.20 -1.49 -12.62
N GLY A 115 12.21 -2.10 -12.01
CA GLY A 115 12.87 -1.59 -10.81
C GLY A 115 13.60 -0.27 -11.07
N SER A 116 13.95 0.44 -10.00
CA SER A 116 14.68 1.70 -10.07
C SER A 116 16.07 1.59 -10.73
N ASP A 117 16.65 0.39 -10.71
CA ASP A 117 17.92 0.07 -11.40
C ASP A 117 17.77 -0.04 -12.93
N GLY A 118 16.53 -0.12 -13.43
CA GLY A 118 16.20 -0.33 -14.83
C GLY A 118 16.45 -1.76 -15.34
N LEU A 119 16.85 -2.68 -14.47
CA LEU A 119 17.32 -4.03 -14.84
C LEU A 119 16.45 -5.14 -14.23
N CYS A 120 15.92 -4.92 -13.04
CA CYS A 120 14.92 -5.80 -12.45
C CYS A 120 13.55 -5.54 -13.08
N CYS A 121 12.80 -6.57 -13.42
CA CYS A 121 11.48 -6.44 -13.99
C CYS A 121 10.55 -7.57 -13.54
N GLN A 122 9.27 -7.25 -13.39
CA GLN A 122 8.29 -8.20 -12.88
C GLN A 122 6.89 -7.94 -13.44
N SER A 123 6.09 -9.00 -13.45
CA SER A 123 4.64 -8.95 -13.63
C SER A 123 4.02 -9.88 -12.59
N ARG A 124 3.05 -9.39 -11.82
CA ARG A 124 2.29 -10.18 -10.84
C ARG A 124 0.96 -10.69 -11.40
N GLU A 125 0.71 -10.43 -12.68
CA GLU A 125 -0.50 -10.89 -13.35
C GLU A 125 -0.49 -12.41 -13.54
N ILE A 126 -1.52 -13.07 -13.03
CA ILE A 126 -1.66 -14.53 -13.03
C ILE A 126 -2.38 -15.01 -14.30
N LYS A 127 -3.13 -14.14 -14.98
CA LYS A 127 -3.92 -14.50 -16.16
C LYS A 127 -3.25 -14.07 -17.46
N GLU A 128 -2.82 -12.81 -17.51
CA GLU A 128 -2.32 -12.19 -18.73
C GLU A 128 -0.79 -12.14 -18.76
N TRP A 129 -0.26 -12.03 -19.98
CA TRP A 129 1.15 -11.88 -20.23
C TRP A 129 1.46 -10.41 -20.46
N HIS A 130 2.44 -9.88 -19.74
CA HIS A 130 2.93 -8.52 -19.96
C HIS A 130 4.42 -8.57 -20.28
N GLY A 131 4.85 -7.84 -21.29
CA GLY A 131 6.24 -7.82 -21.70
C GLY A 131 6.81 -6.43 -21.85
N CYS A 132 8.10 -6.39 -22.08
CA CYS A 132 8.89 -5.18 -22.21
C CYS A 132 10.05 -5.39 -23.17
N ARG A 133 10.42 -4.32 -23.87
CA ARG A 133 11.65 -4.27 -24.67
C ARG A 133 12.68 -3.37 -24.00
N ALA A 134 13.95 -3.58 -24.30
CA ALA A 134 15.03 -2.72 -23.82
C ALA A 134 15.04 -1.36 -24.54
N THR A 135 15.69 -0.38 -23.92
CA THR A 135 15.86 0.98 -24.45
C THR A 135 16.74 1.05 -25.69
N ARG A 136 17.58 0.03 -25.89
CA ARG A 136 18.58 -0.07 -26.96
C ARG A 136 18.56 -1.47 -27.55
N GLY A 137 18.93 -1.54 -28.83
CA GLY A 137 19.06 -2.76 -29.60
C GLY A 137 20.31 -2.69 -30.47
N ILE A 138 20.52 -3.75 -31.24
CA ILE A 138 21.71 -3.96 -32.07
C ILE A 138 21.31 -4.32 -33.50
N ASN A 139 22.05 -3.81 -34.48
CA ASN A 139 21.76 -4.04 -35.91
C ASN A 139 22.91 -4.69 -36.70
N LYS A 140 24.07 -4.89 -36.08
CA LYS A 140 25.27 -5.55 -36.64
C LYS A 140 26.02 -6.30 -35.54
N GLY A 141 26.98 -7.15 -35.92
CA GLY A 141 27.87 -7.85 -35.00
C GLY A 141 27.23 -9.02 -34.25
N LYS A 142 27.95 -9.50 -33.22
CA LYS A 142 27.53 -10.62 -32.37
C LYS A 142 27.63 -10.28 -30.88
N TYR A 143 26.53 -10.44 -30.16
CA TYR A 143 26.36 -9.89 -28.82
C TYR A 143 25.63 -10.81 -27.86
N TYR A 144 25.84 -10.54 -26.57
CA TYR A 144 25.38 -11.36 -25.46
C TYR A 144 24.84 -10.51 -24.30
N TYR A 145 23.81 -11.02 -23.62
CA TYR A 145 23.36 -10.54 -22.31
C TYR A 145 22.84 -11.71 -21.46
N GLU A 146 22.74 -11.52 -20.15
CA GLU A 146 22.20 -12.49 -19.20
C GLU A 146 20.87 -12.06 -18.60
N VAL A 147 20.06 -13.05 -18.25
CA VAL A 147 18.84 -12.85 -17.47
C VAL A 147 18.80 -13.88 -16.34
N SER A 148 18.72 -13.41 -15.11
CA SER A 148 18.54 -14.26 -13.92
C SER A 148 17.07 -14.32 -13.55
N CYS A 149 16.57 -15.52 -13.27
CA CYS A 149 15.19 -15.75 -12.85
C CYS A 149 15.10 -15.72 -11.32
N HIS A 150 14.23 -14.87 -10.78
CA HIS A 150 14.07 -14.70 -9.33
C HIS A 150 12.75 -15.27 -8.81
N ASP A 151 11.92 -15.81 -9.70
CA ASP A 151 10.58 -16.29 -9.36
C ASP A 151 10.24 -17.58 -10.13
N GLN A 152 9.24 -18.30 -9.66
CA GLN A 152 8.75 -19.56 -10.22
C GLN A 152 7.69 -19.37 -11.33
N GLY A 153 7.24 -18.14 -11.57
CA GLY A 153 6.28 -17.85 -12.62
C GLY A 153 6.77 -18.14 -14.03
N LEU A 154 5.88 -17.93 -14.99
CA LEU A 154 6.18 -18.16 -16.39
C LEU A 154 6.80 -16.93 -17.03
N CYS A 155 7.87 -17.13 -17.77
CA CYS A 155 8.56 -16.08 -18.51
C CYS A 155 9.02 -16.56 -19.88
N ARG A 156 9.25 -15.60 -20.79
CA ARG A 156 10.06 -15.79 -22.00
C ARG A 156 11.04 -14.64 -22.11
N VAL A 157 12.26 -14.94 -22.52
CA VAL A 157 13.34 -13.98 -22.78
C VAL A 157 13.83 -14.13 -24.22
N GLY A 158 14.38 -13.08 -24.79
CA GLY A 158 15.05 -13.15 -26.08
C GLY A 158 15.04 -11.84 -26.82
N TRP A 159 14.89 -11.91 -28.14
CA TRP A 159 15.12 -10.78 -29.03
C TRP A 159 13.86 -10.44 -29.79
N SER A 160 13.60 -9.16 -29.97
CA SER A 160 12.50 -8.70 -30.82
C SER A 160 12.89 -7.46 -31.62
N SER A 161 12.26 -7.28 -32.78
CA SER A 161 12.37 -6.02 -33.50
C SER A 161 11.38 -4.98 -32.96
N MET A 162 11.54 -3.73 -33.39
CA MET A 162 10.63 -2.63 -33.01
C MET A 162 9.17 -2.86 -33.45
N GLN A 163 8.94 -3.74 -34.41
CA GLN A 163 7.61 -4.08 -34.93
C GLN A 163 6.91 -5.19 -34.15
N ALA A 164 7.63 -5.88 -33.26
CA ALA A 164 7.04 -6.94 -32.45
C ALA A 164 6.00 -6.41 -31.47
N SER A 165 5.03 -7.25 -31.16
CA SER A 165 4.20 -7.14 -29.97
C SER A 165 5.05 -7.39 -28.71
N LEU A 166 4.52 -6.95 -27.57
CA LEU A 166 5.16 -7.19 -26.28
C LEU A 166 4.88 -8.59 -25.71
N ASP A 167 4.09 -9.41 -26.40
CA ASP A 167 3.95 -10.83 -26.10
C ASP A 167 4.99 -11.63 -26.90
N LEU A 168 6.22 -11.64 -26.40
CA LEU A 168 7.40 -12.13 -27.10
C LEU A 168 7.22 -13.55 -27.67
N GLY A 169 7.43 -13.70 -28.98
CA GLY A 169 7.35 -14.98 -29.70
C GLY A 169 5.97 -15.31 -30.27
N THR A 170 4.96 -14.45 -30.05
CA THR A 170 3.60 -14.62 -30.60
C THR A 170 3.36 -13.93 -31.95
N ASP A 171 4.41 -13.33 -32.51
CA ASP A 171 4.39 -12.74 -33.84
C ASP A 171 5.70 -13.06 -34.59
N LYS A 172 5.75 -12.64 -35.85
CA LYS A 172 6.87 -12.88 -36.77
C LYS A 172 8.11 -12.02 -36.52
N PHE A 173 8.10 -11.16 -35.51
CA PHE A 173 9.17 -10.20 -35.22
C PHE A 173 9.83 -10.45 -33.85
N GLY A 174 9.22 -11.27 -32.99
CA GLY A 174 9.75 -11.71 -31.71
C GLY A 174 10.27 -13.15 -31.71
N PHE A 175 11.36 -13.37 -30.99
CA PHE A 175 12.06 -14.65 -30.84
C PHE A 175 12.29 -14.90 -29.35
N GLY A 176 11.47 -15.76 -28.75
CA GLY A 176 11.47 -15.99 -27.30
C GLY A 176 11.88 -17.40 -26.93
N PHE A 177 12.63 -17.56 -25.84
CA PHE A 177 12.86 -18.83 -25.14
C PHE A 177 12.19 -18.76 -23.77
N GLY A 178 11.32 -19.73 -23.49
CA GLY A 178 10.45 -19.73 -22.31
C GLY A 178 10.91 -20.68 -21.22
N GLY A 179 10.53 -20.36 -19.97
CA GLY A 179 10.84 -21.16 -18.79
C GLY A 179 10.37 -22.62 -18.89
N THR A 180 9.41 -22.94 -19.76
CA THR A 180 8.95 -24.30 -20.05
C THR A 180 9.84 -25.05 -21.08
N GLY A 181 11.08 -24.61 -21.33
CA GLY A 181 12.02 -25.27 -22.26
C GLY A 181 11.66 -25.14 -23.75
N LYS A 182 10.69 -24.28 -24.08
CA LYS A 182 10.21 -24.08 -25.46
C LYS A 182 10.75 -22.80 -26.07
N LYS A 183 11.14 -22.88 -27.33
CA LYS A 183 11.37 -21.70 -28.16
C LYS A 183 10.04 -21.28 -28.82
N SER A 184 9.84 -19.99 -29.00
CA SER A 184 8.60 -19.40 -29.50
C SER A 184 8.85 -18.32 -30.55
N HIS A 185 8.18 -18.46 -31.68
CA HIS A 185 8.20 -17.51 -32.80
C HIS A 185 6.92 -17.66 -33.61
N ASN A 186 6.27 -16.54 -33.98
CA ASN A 186 5.07 -16.54 -34.81
C ASN A 186 3.95 -17.48 -34.29
N LYS A 187 3.74 -17.50 -32.98
CA LYS A 187 2.78 -18.39 -32.27
C LYS A 187 3.07 -19.88 -32.37
N GLN A 188 4.23 -20.28 -32.87
CA GLN A 188 4.72 -21.65 -32.81
C GLN A 188 5.57 -21.82 -31.55
N PHE A 189 5.39 -22.94 -30.86
CA PHE A 189 6.03 -23.25 -29.58
C PHE A 189 6.66 -24.64 -29.64
N ASP A 190 7.94 -24.69 -29.98
CA ASP A 190 8.68 -25.92 -30.21
C ASP A 190 9.59 -26.23 -29.02
N SER A 191 9.73 -27.52 -28.70
CA SER A 191 10.76 -27.98 -27.75
C SER A 191 12.14 -27.60 -28.27
N TYR A 192 12.98 -27.05 -27.41
CA TYR A 192 14.31 -26.57 -27.79
C TYR A 192 15.37 -26.89 -26.75
N GLY A 193 15.13 -26.49 -25.50
CA GLY A 193 16.09 -26.63 -24.42
C GLY A 193 15.44 -27.20 -23.16
N GLU A 194 16.18 -27.15 -22.07
CA GLU A 194 15.68 -27.52 -20.75
C GLU A 194 14.82 -26.39 -20.16
N GLU A 195 13.86 -26.76 -19.32
CA GLU A 195 13.09 -25.81 -18.52
C GLU A 195 14.02 -24.99 -17.63
N PHE A 196 13.67 -23.74 -17.35
CA PHE A 196 14.40 -22.87 -16.43
C PHE A 196 13.43 -22.09 -15.53
N THR A 197 13.85 -21.85 -14.29
CA THR A 197 13.03 -21.22 -13.26
C THR A 197 13.90 -20.44 -12.26
N MET A 198 13.35 -20.05 -11.11
CA MET A 198 14.06 -19.39 -10.02
C MET A 198 15.47 -19.96 -9.80
N HIS A 199 16.45 -19.06 -9.68
CA HIS A 199 17.90 -19.30 -9.56
C HIS A 199 18.65 -19.72 -10.83
N ASP A 200 17.96 -20.01 -11.93
CA ASP A 200 18.59 -20.21 -13.22
C ASP A 200 18.95 -18.87 -13.89
N THR A 201 20.05 -18.88 -14.65
CA THR A 201 20.47 -17.77 -15.50
C THR A 201 20.46 -18.21 -16.96
N VAL A 202 19.78 -17.42 -17.80
CA VAL A 202 19.70 -17.63 -19.24
C VAL A 202 20.63 -16.67 -19.95
N GLY A 203 21.56 -17.21 -20.74
CA GLY A 203 22.40 -16.43 -21.64
C GLY A 203 21.72 -16.27 -23.00
N CYS A 204 21.61 -15.04 -23.49
CA CYS A 204 20.92 -14.71 -24.74
C CYS A 204 21.95 -14.26 -25.79
N TYR A 205 22.09 -15.01 -26.89
CA TYR A 205 23.07 -14.74 -27.95
C TYR A 205 22.37 -14.29 -29.22
N LEU A 206 22.90 -13.25 -29.86
CA LEU A 206 22.50 -12.81 -31.19
C LEU A 206 23.74 -12.66 -32.07
N ASP A 207 23.76 -13.36 -33.20
CA ASP A 207 24.77 -13.20 -34.26
C ASP A 207 24.07 -12.71 -35.52
N ILE A 208 24.15 -11.39 -35.77
CA ILE A 208 23.47 -10.77 -36.91
C ILE A 208 24.16 -11.15 -38.22
N GLU A 209 25.48 -11.35 -38.20
CA GLU A 209 26.29 -11.70 -39.36
C GLU A 209 25.91 -13.08 -39.89
N LYS A 210 25.72 -14.06 -39.00
CA LYS A 210 25.20 -15.39 -39.33
C LYS A 210 23.69 -15.47 -39.35
N SER A 211 23.00 -14.38 -38.98
CA SER A 211 21.54 -14.34 -38.87
C SER A 211 21.01 -15.43 -37.94
N SER A 212 21.59 -15.59 -36.76
CA SER A 212 21.21 -16.65 -35.81
C SER A 212 21.00 -16.15 -34.39
N ILE A 213 20.09 -16.84 -33.68
CA ILE A 213 19.82 -16.66 -32.25
C ILE A 213 20.03 -18.00 -31.56
N LYS A 214 20.71 -17.99 -30.41
CA LYS A 214 20.84 -19.15 -29.52
C LYS A 214 20.74 -18.73 -28.05
N PHE A 215 20.53 -19.70 -27.18
CA PHE A 215 20.46 -19.49 -25.74
C PHE A 215 21.37 -20.47 -24.99
N SER A 216 21.73 -20.10 -23.76
CA SER A 216 22.36 -21.00 -22.80
C SER A 216 21.58 -21.01 -21.49
N LYS A 217 21.63 -22.11 -20.74
CA LYS A 217 21.13 -22.20 -19.37
C LYS A 217 22.29 -22.50 -18.44
N ASN A 218 22.54 -21.65 -17.45
CA ASN A 218 23.63 -21.79 -16.48
C ASN A 218 24.99 -22.07 -17.16
N GLY A 219 25.27 -21.38 -18.27
CA GLY A 219 26.49 -21.53 -19.06
C GLY A 219 26.54 -22.73 -20.01
N LYS A 220 25.54 -23.63 -19.99
CA LYS A 220 25.40 -24.74 -20.95
C LYS A 220 24.71 -24.24 -22.22
N ASP A 221 25.42 -24.30 -23.35
CA ASP A 221 24.90 -23.95 -24.67
C ASP A 221 23.77 -24.92 -25.08
N LEU A 222 22.63 -24.38 -25.51
CA LEU A 222 21.45 -25.15 -25.94
C LEU A 222 21.38 -25.32 -27.47
N GLY A 223 22.37 -24.84 -28.22
CA GLY A 223 22.44 -24.95 -29.68
C GLY A 223 21.62 -23.89 -30.40
N LEU A 224 21.48 -24.01 -31.73
CA LEU A 224 20.77 -23.02 -32.54
C LEU A 224 19.26 -22.98 -32.22
N ALA A 225 18.73 -21.81 -31.84
CA ALA A 225 17.30 -21.63 -31.60
C ALA A 225 16.57 -21.18 -32.87
N PHE A 226 17.07 -20.14 -33.53
CA PHE A 226 16.40 -19.53 -34.68
C PHE A 226 17.39 -19.08 -35.75
N ASP A 227 16.99 -19.26 -37.01
CA ASP A 227 17.53 -18.53 -38.16
C ASP A 227 16.68 -17.27 -38.40
N ILE A 228 17.32 -16.11 -38.43
CA ILE A 228 16.66 -14.82 -38.65
C ILE A 228 16.27 -14.72 -40.13
N PRO A 229 14.97 -14.56 -40.45
CA PRO A 229 14.50 -14.43 -41.83
C PRO A 229 15.22 -13.29 -42.58
N SER A 230 15.46 -13.49 -43.87
CA SER A 230 16.18 -12.54 -44.74
C SER A 230 15.61 -11.11 -44.70
N HIS A 231 14.28 -10.98 -44.62
CA HIS A 231 13.58 -9.70 -44.55
C HIS A 231 13.77 -8.93 -43.23
N LEU A 232 14.28 -9.59 -42.18
CA LEU A 232 14.58 -8.97 -40.87
C LEU A 232 16.07 -8.68 -40.67
N LYS A 233 16.96 -9.11 -41.58
CA LYS A 233 18.42 -8.97 -41.41
C LYS A 233 18.91 -7.54 -41.26
N ASN A 234 18.18 -6.56 -41.81
CA ASN A 234 18.51 -5.14 -41.72
C ASN A 234 17.81 -4.43 -40.56
N GLN A 235 17.05 -5.15 -39.74
CA GLN A 235 16.37 -4.58 -38.57
C GLN A 235 17.27 -4.64 -37.33
N ALA A 236 17.00 -3.73 -36.39
CA ALA A 236 17.61 -3.81 -35.07
C ALA A 236 16.82 -4.77 -34.17
N PHE A 237 17.54 -5.52 -33.34
CA PHE A 237 16.99 -6.44 -32.36
C PHE A 237 17.25 -5.93 -30.95
N PHE A 238 16.22 -5.97 -30.12
CA PHE A 238 16.20 -5.47 -28.76
C PHE A 238 16.06 -6.64 -27.79
N PRO A 239 16.87 -6.68 -26.71
CA PRO A 239 16.58 -7.55 -25.58
C PRO A 239 15.14 -7.34 -25.10
N SER A 240 14.43 -8.44 -24.89
CA SER A 240 12.99 -8.45 -24.64
C SER A 240 12.61 -9.56 -23.68
N CYS A 241 11.54 -9.35 -22.92
CA CYS A 241 10.90 -10.42 -22.17
C CYS A 241 9.39 -10.24 -22.08
N VAL A 242 8.72 -11.31 -21.68
CA VAL A 242 7.30 -11.31 -21.29
C VAL A 242 7.13 -12.20 -20.06
N LEU A 243 6.32 -11.76 -19.11
CA LEU A 243 6.19 -12.30 -17.78
C LEU A 243 4.72 -12.56 -17.44
N LYS A 244 4.50 -13.61 -16.64
CA LYS A 244 3.22 -13.99 -16.06
C LYS A 244 3.48 -14.55 -14.66
N ASN A 245 3.14 -13.74 -13.65
CA ASN A 245 3.47 -13.94 -12.24
C ASN A 245 4.95 -14.25 -11.97
N ALA A 246 5.86 -13.51 -12.60
CA ALA A 246 7.30 -13.79 -12.59
C ALA A 246 8.15 -12.51 -12.43
N GLU A 247 9.39 -12.69 -11.98
CA GLU A 247 10.43 -11.66 -11.88
C GLU A 247 11.74 -12.12 -12.55
N LEU A 248 12.37 -11.20 -13.29
CA LEU A 248 13.66 -11.38 -13.95
C LEU A 248 14.58 -10.19 -13.68
N LYS A 249 15.89 -10.44 -13.55
CA LYS A 249 16.92 -9.40 -13.54
C LYS A 249 17.84 -9.53 -14.75
N PHE A 250 17.98 -8.43 -15.51
CA PHE A 250 18.84 -8.35 -16.67
C PHE A 250 20.26 -7.93 -16.29
N ASN A 251 21.26 -8.53 -16.93
CA ASN A 251 22.62 -8.00 -16.96
C ASN A 251 23.03 -7.81 -18.43
N PHE A 252 23.23 -6.55 -18.84
CA PHE A 252 23.69 -6.20 -20.19
C PHE A 252 25.23 -6.16 -20.32
N GLY A 253 25.94 -6.45 -19.21
CA GLY A 253 27.39 -6.52 -19.10
C GLY A 253 28.05 -5.30 -18.44
N GLU A 254 27.27 -4.45 -17.75
CA GLU A 254 27.83 -3.43 -16.83
C GLU A 254 28.41 -4.08 -15.57
N GLU A 255 27.79 -5.18 -15.11
CA GLU A 255 28.31 -6.07 -14.06
C GLU A 255 28.91 -7.34 -14.70
N ASP A 256 29.80 -8.02 -13.98
CA ASP A 256 30.38 -9.28 -14.44
C ASP A 256 29.27 -10.33 -14.68
N PHE A 257 29.37 -11.02 -15.82
CA PHE A 257 28.46 -12.12 -16.13
C PHE A 257 28.74 -13.32 -15.23
N LYS A 258 27.67 -13.98 -14.77
CA LYS A 258 27.77 -15.24 -14.04
C LYS A 258 28.32 -16.34 -14.95
N PHE A 259 27.96 -16.32 -16.23
CA PHE A 259 28.40 -17.23 -17.27
C PHE A 259 28.87 -16.45 -18.51
N PRO A 260 30.16 -16.05 -18.56
CA PRO A 260 30.68 -15.24 -19.65
C PRO A 260 30.50 -15.89 -21.04
N PRO A 261 30.25 -15.08 -22.08
CA PRO A 261 30.04 -15.59 -23.44
C PRO A 261 31.32 -16.18 -24.03
N LYS A 262 31.16 -17.22 -24.88
CA LYS A 262 32.24 -17.87 -25.65
C LYS A 262 32.18 -17.44 -27.12
N ASP A 263 33.06 -18.00 -27.97
CA ASP A 263 33.05 -17.87 -29.43
C ASP A 263 33.12 -16.42 -29.96
N GLY A 264 33.76 -15.53 -29.19
CA GLY A 264 33.96 -14.13 -29.53
C GLY A 264 32.71 -13.26 -29.44
N PHE A 265 31.62 -13.75 -28.82
CA PHE A 265 30.50 -12.90 -28.43
C PHE A 265 30.95 -11.92 -27.34
N VAL A 266 30.46 -10.69 -27.42
CA VAL A 266 30.79 -9.63 -26.44
C VAL A 266 29.53 -9.13 -25.75
N ALA A 267 29.71 -8.56 -24.55
CA ALA A 267 28.63 -7.91 -23.82
C ALA A 267 27.93 -6.87 -24.70
N ILE A 268 26.59 -6.84 -24.68
CA ILE A 268 25.82 -5.89 -25.48
C ILE A 268 26.10 -4.43 -25.07
N CYS A 269 26.44 -4.17 -23.80
CA CYS A 269 26.82 -2.83 -23.35
C CYS A 269 28.12 -2.31 -24.00
N LYS A 270 28.98 -3.20 -24.50
CA LYS A 270 30.26 -2.88 -25.18
C LYS A 270 30.11 -2.74 -26.70
N ALA A 271 28.88 -2.76 -27.22
CA ALA A 271 28.63 -2.53 -28.63
C ALA A 271 29.13 -1.14 -29.07
N SER A 272 29.85 -1.09 -30.19
CA SER A 272 30.26 0.16 -30.82
C SER A 272 29.03 1.01 -31.18
N ASP A 273 29.12 2.33 -31.05
CA ASP A 273 27.98 3.23 -31.27
C ASP A 273 27.27 3.02 -32.63
N GLY A 274 28.01 2.67 -33.68
CA GLY A 274 27.45 2.38 -35.01
C GLY A 274 26.63 1.08 -35.10
N HIS A 275 26.73 0.19 -34.11
CA HIS A 275 25.93 -1.04 -34.01
C HIS A 275 24.69 -0.85 -33.13
N VAL A 276 24.65 0.21 -32.32
CA VAL A 276 23.59 0.46 -31.34
C VAL A 276 22.46 1.26 -31.98
N VAL A 277 21.23 0.76 -31.82
CA VAL A 277 20.01 1.44 -32.25
C VAL A 277 19.18 1.75 -31.01
N LYS A 278 18.80 3.03 -30.83
CA LYS A 278 17.92 3.44 -29.73
C LYS A 278 16.47 3.07 -30.05
N SER A 279 15.69 2.76 -29.01
CA SER A 279 14.26 2.49 -29.19
C SER A 279 13.54 3.71 -29.78
N GLN A 280 12.55 3.43 -30.64
CA GLN A 280 11.65 4.45 -31.19
C GLN A 280 10.51 4.76 -30.21
N HIS A 281 10.17 3.82 -29.32
CA HIS A 281 9.29 4.03 -28.18
C HIS A 281 10.02 4.86 -27.14
N SER A 282 10.02 6.16 -27.42
CA SER A 282 10.51 7.20 -26.54
C SER A 282 9.30 7.91 -25.95
N GLY A 283 9.30 8.11 -24.64
CA GLY A 283 8.43 9.10 -24.06
C GLY A 283 8.91 10.49 -24.48
N SER A 284 8.29 11.06 -25.50
CA SER A 284 7.41 12.16 -25.17
C SER A 284 6.07 11.50 -24.86
N ALA A 285 5.70 11.42 -23.58
CA ALA A 285 4.32 11.81 -23.32
C ALA A 285 4.12 13.13 -24.10
N GLN A 286 2.90 13.51 -24.49
CA GLN A 286 2.67 14.92 -24.26
C GLN A 286 3.01 15.11 -22.79
N VAL A 287 4.23 15.58 -22.52
CA VAL A 287 4.46 16.53 -21.48
C VAL A 287 3.69 17.75 -22.03
N ALA A 288 2.34 17.67 -22.03
CA ALA A 288 1.68 18.59 -21.14
C ALA A 288 2.53 18.46 -19.90
N GLN A 289 3.43 19.45 -19.68
CA GLN A 289 3.87 19.74 -18.32
C GLN A 289 2.65 19.38 -17.51
N THR A 290 2.71 18.35 -16.65
CA THR A 290 1.56 18.04 -15.81
C THR A 290 1.36 19.36 -15.12
N LYS A 291 0.45 20.18 -15.66
CA LYS A 291 0.24 21.53 -15.17
C LYS A 291 -0.05 21.20 -13.73
N ASN A 292 0.70 21.76 -12.79
CA ASN A 292 0.36 21.56 -11.39
C ASN A 292 -1.09 22.02 -11.28
N LEU A 293 -1.99 21.04 -11.26
CA LEU A 293 -3.41 21.25 -11.28
C LEU A 293 -3.71 21.53 -9.83
N PRO A 294 -4.28 22.69 -9.49
CA PRO A 294 -4.52 23.04 -8.10
C PRO A 294 -5.29 21.95 -7.34
N ASN A 295 -6.17 21.24 -8.05
CA ASN A 295 -7.02 20.18 -7.53
C ASN A 295 -6.45 18.75 -7.70
N ALA A 296 -5.15 18.59 -7.92
CA ALA A 296 -4.51 17.28 -8.09
C ALA A 296 -3.43 17.03 -7.03
N PRO A 297 -3.78 16.45 -5.87
CA PRO A 297 -2.82 16.21 -4.79
C PRO A 297 -1.81 15.12 -5.16
N LYS A 298 -0.67 15.14 -4.46
CA LYS A 298 0.38 14.12 -4.55
C LYS A 298 0.14 12.95 -3.60
N ALA A 299 -0.50 13.21 -2.45
CA ALA A 299 -0.89 12.16 -1.50
C ALA A 299 -2.40 12.21 -1.23
N LEU A 300 -3.02 11.02 -1.19
CA LEU A 300 -4.40 10.81 -0.81
C LEU A 300 -4.44 9.84 0.37
N ILE A 301 -4.96 10.31 1.51
CA ILE A 301 -5.12 9.54 2.74
C ILE A 301 -6.62 9.34 2.98
N ILE A 302 -7.04 8.07 3.05
CA ILE A 302 -8.43 7.68 3.25
C ILE A 302 -8.61 7.18 4.68
N GLU A 303 -9.58 7.77 5.36
CA GLU A 303 -9.90 7.55 6.77
C GLU A 303 -11.37 7.11 6.89
N PRO A 304 -11.73 6.17 7.78
CA PRO A 304 -13.08 5.61 7.84
C PRO A 304 -14.10 6.55 8.49
N SER A 305 -13.67 7.52 9.31
CA SER A 305 -14.54 8.47 10.00
C SER A 305 -14.07 9.92 9.84
N ARG A 306 -14.94 10.86 10.18
CA ARG A 306 -14.61 12.30 10.09
C ARG A 306 -13.62 12.69 11.17
N GLU A 307 -13.81 12.13 12.35
CA GLU A 307 -13.01 12.40 13.54
C GLU A 307 -11.57 11.94 13.34
N LEU A 308 -11.37 10.75 12.74
CA LEU A 308 -10.04 10.25 12.39
C LEU A 308 -9.40 11.10 11.29
N ALA A 309 -10.16 11.47 10.25
CA ALA A 309 -9.67 12.38 9.21
C ALA A 309 -9.21 13.74 9.76
N GLU A 310 -9.95 14.31 10.71
CA GLU A 310 -9.58 15.55 11.39
C GLU A 310 -8.32 15.38 12.24
N GLN A 311 -8.21 14.28 12.99
CA GLN A 311 -7.03 13.97 13.79
C GLN A 311 -5.78 13.79 12.91
N THR A 312 -5.87 13.02 11.83
CA THR A 312 -4.76 12.81 10.88
C THR A 312 -4.34 14.13 10.23
N LEU A 313 -5.28 14.98 9.82
CA LEU A 313 -4.94 16.29 9.26
C LEU A 313 -4.26 17.21 10.29
N ASN A 314 -4.70 17.18 11.54
CA ASN A 314 -4.08 17.95 12.62
C ASN A 314 -2.65 17.46 12.90
N ASN A 315 -2.40 16.14 12.89
CA ASN A 315 -1.06 15.58 12.99
C ASN A 315 -0.17 16.04 11.83
N ILE A 316 -0.67 15.99 10.59
CA ILE A 316 0.06 16.50 9.42
C ILE A 316 0.44 17.97 9.58
N LYS A 317 -0.47 18.81 10.08
CA LYS A 317 -0.21 20.23 10.36
C LYS A 317 0.90 20.44 11.38
N GLN A 318 0.93 19.62 12.43
CA GLN A 318 2.00 19.68 13.43
C GLN A 318 3.33 19.23 12.83
N PHE A 319 3.39 18.05 12.21
CA PHE A 319 4.62 17.48 11.63
C PHE A 319 5.26 18.38 10.58
N LYS A 320 4.46 19.09 9.77
CA LYS A 320 4.98 19.98 8.72
C LYS A 320 5.29 21.41 9.19
N LYS A 321 5.10 21.74 10.47
CA LYS A 321 5.16 23.13 10.99
C LYS A 321 6.42 23.91 10.58
N HIS A 322 7.57 23.23 10.49
CA HIS A 322 8.85 23.84 10.10
C HIS A 322 9.19 23.67 8.60
N VAL A 323 8.34 22.98 7.84
CA VAL A 323 8.46 22.76 6.39
C VAL A 323 7.84 23.95 5.65
N THR A 324 8.65 24.97 5.36
CA THR A 324 8.14 26.30 4.96
C THR A 324 8.40 26.70 3.49
N ASP A 325 9.40 26.13 2.80
CA ASP A 325 9.72 26.47 1.42
C ASP A 325 10.20 25.24 0.60
N PRO A 326 9.38 24.72 -0.35
CA PRO A 326 8.02 25.15 -0.66
C PRO A 326 7.03 24.93 0.48
N LYS A 327 6.05 25.83 0.57
CA LYS A 327 4.93 25.70 1.49
C LYS A 327 4.01 24.57 1.03
N LEU A 328 4.03 23.46 1.78
CA LEU A 328 3.13 22.33 1.57
C LEU A 328 1.69 22.71 1.94
N ARG A 329 0.70 22.21 1.18
CA ARG A 329 -0.73 22.49 1.37
C ARG A 329 -1.55 21.21 1.51
N GLU A 330 -2.48 21.23 2.43
CA GLU A 330 -3.27 20.11 2.89
C GLU A 330 -4.75 20.48 2.94
N LEU A 331 -5.64 19.50 2.71
CA LEU A 331 -7.08 19.72 2.78
C LEU A 331 -7.80 18.54 3.42
N LEU A 332 -8.78 18.86 4.26
CA LEU A 332 -9.78 17.92 4.77
C LEU A 332 -10.95 17.79 3.79
N ILE A 333 -11.27 16.55 3.39
CA ILE A 333 -12.41 16.25 2.52
C ILE A 333 -13.38 15.31 3.24
N ILE A 334 -14.36 15.89 3.92
CA ILE A 334 -15.36 15.16 4.70
C ILE A 334 -16.79 15.62 4.39
N GLY A 335 -17.76 14.74 4.65
CA GLY A 335 -19.19 15.10 4.63
C GLY A 335 -19.55 16.09 5.75
N GLY A 336 -20.72 16.71 5.66
CA GLY A 336 -21.21 17.66 6.69
C GLY A 336 -20.60 19.07 6.61
N VAL A 337 -19.46 19.23 5.94
CA VAL A 337 -18.89 20.55 5.60
C VAL A 337 -19.39 21.00 4.21
N ALA A 338 -19.65 22.29 4.07
CA ALA A 338 -20.11 22.88 2.82
C ALA A 338 -19.10 22.61 1.69
N ALA A 339 -19.58 22.04 0.57
CA ALA A 339 -18.71 21.68 -0.54
C ALA A 339 -17.97 22.90 -1.12
N LYS A 340 -18.61 24.08 -1.10
CA LYS A 340 -18.01 25.33 -1.59
C LYS A 340 -16.70 25.67 -0.88
N ASP A 341 -16.61 25.44 0.42
CA ASP A 341 -15.43 25.77 1.21
C ASP A 341 -14.26 24.85 0.81
N GLN A 342 -14.52 23.55 0.68
CA GLN A 342 -13.52 22.57 0.22
C GLN A 342 -13.04 22.87 -1.22
N LEU A 343 -13.97 23.25 -2.10
CA LEU A 343 -13.66 23.60 -3.49
C LEU A 343 -12.81 24.87 -3.59
N SER A 344 -13.09 25.88 -2.78
CA SER A 344 -12.30 27.10 -2.76
C SER A 344 -10.84 26.85 -2.37
N VAL A 345 -10.57 25.85 -1.53
CA VAL A 345 -9.20 25.45 -1.17
C VAL A 345 -8.55 24.63 -2.28
N LEU A 346 -9.29 23.71 -2.92
CA LEU A 346 -8.80 22.95 -4.08
C LEU A 346 -8.41 23.87 -5.24
N GLU A 347 -9.20 24.91 -5.52
CA GLU A 347 -8.90 25.89 -6.58
C GLU A 347 -7.59 26.64 -6.35
N GLN A 348 -7.18 26.79 -5.08
CA GLN A 348 -5.94 27.46 -4.74
C GLN A 348 -4.71 26.55 -4.79
N GLY A 349 -4.87 25.22 -4.75
CA GLY A 349 -3.77 24.26 -4.74
C GLY A 349 -3.71 23.40 -3.49
N VAL A 350 -3.63 22.08 -3.64
CA VAL A 350 -3.47 21.13 -2.53
C VAL A 350 -2.48 20.05 -2.91
N ASP A 351 -1.58 19.70 -1.98
CA ASP A 351 -0.56 18.66 -2.14
C ASP A 351 -0.91 17.36 -1.42
N ILE A 352 -1.58 17.45 -0.27
CA ILE A 352 -2.03 16.31 0.53
C ILE A 352 -3.52 16.42 0.81
N VAL A 353 -4.28 15.37 0.52
CA VAL A 353 -5.69 15.28 0.88
C VAL A 353 -5.86 14.21 1.94
N VAL A 354 -6.56 14.54 3.02
CA VAL A 354 -7.09 13.58 4.01
C VAL A 354 -8.60 13.61 3.88
N GLY A 355 -9.25 12.46 3.74
CA GLY A 355 -10.69 12.47 3.55
C GLY A 355 -11.41 11.15 3.84
N THR A 356 -12.73 11.27 3.91
CA THR A 356 -13.64 10.12 4.10
C THR A 356 -14.18 9.65 2.75
N PRO A 357 -14.39 8.33 2.57
CA PRO A 357 -14.79 7.74 1.30
C PRO A 357 -15.92 8.47 0.57
N GLY A 358 -17.04 8.73 1.25
CA GLY A 358 -18.23 9.29 0.61
C GLY A 358 -18.01 10.67 -0.02
N ARG A 359 -17.28 11.58 0.64
CA ARG A 359 -17.03 12.92 0.07
C ARG A 359 -15.90 12.89 -0.95
N VAL A 360 -14.88 12.06 -0.76
CA VAL A 360 -13.80 11.89 -1.75
C VAL A 360 -14.39 11.33 -3.05
N ASP A 361 -15.24 10.30 -2.98
CA ASP A 361 -15.88 9.68 -4.15
C ASP A 361 -16.71 10.68 -4.95
N ASP A 362 -17.50 11.53 -4.28
CA ASP A 362 -18.28 12.60 -4.91
C ASP A 362 -17.39 13.60 -5.67
N LEU A 363 -16.32 14.09 -5.03
CA LEU A 363 -15.43 15.07 -5.66
C LEU A 363 -14.61 14.46 -6.80
N VAL A 364 -14.21 13.20 -6.70
CA VAL A 364 -13.52 12.47 -7.78
C VAL A 364 -14.47 12.23 -8.95
N SER A 365 -15.67 11.71 -8.67
CA SER A 365 -16.67 11.37 -9.70
C SER A 365 -17.17 12.61 -10.45
N THR A 366 -17.21 13.77 -9.79
CA THR A 366 -17.57 15.05 -10.42
C THR A 366 -16.39 15.79 -11.07
N GLY A 367 -15.18 15.20 -11.06
CA GLY A 367 -13.97 15.77 -11.66
C GLY A 367 -13.39 16.96 -10.88
N LYS A 368 -13.90 17.24 -9.68
CA LYS A 368 -13.47 18.35 -8.83
C LYS A 368 -12.18 18.03 -8.08
N LEU A 369 -11.95 16.76 -7.73
CA LEU A 369 -10.68 16.24 -7.24
C LEU A 369 -10.04 15.33 -8.31
N ASN A 370 -8.83 15.64 -8.74
CA ASN A 370 -8.16 14.93 -9.83
C ASN A 370 -7.06 14.01 -9.28
N LEU A 371 -7.13 12.71 -9.59
CA LEU A 371 -6.20 11.71 -9.06
C LEU A 371 -4.92 11.51 -9.89
N SER A 372 -4.76 12.23 -11.00
CA SER A 372 -3.63 12.05 -11.95
C SER A 372 -2.24 12.35 -11.36
N GLN A 373 -2.17 13.16 -10.31
CA GLN A 373 -0.91 13.51 -9.64
C GLN A 373 -0.67 12.72 -8.36
N VAL A 374 -1.59 11.85 -7.95
CA VAL A 374 -1.42 11.02 -6.76
C VAL A 374 -0.27 10.04 -7.00
N ARG A 375 0.64 9.99 -6.02
CA ARG A 375 1.82 9.12 -5.95
C ARG A 375 1.83 8.28 -4.69
N PHE A 376 1.10 8.72 -3.67
CA PHE A 376 0.95 8.03 -2.39
C PHE A 376 -0.55 7.85 -2.11
N LEU A 377 -0.97 6.60 -1.98
CA LEU A 377 -2.30 6.25 -1.50
C LEU A 377 -2.14 5.61 -0.12
N VAL A 378 -2.74 6.22 0.90
CA VAL A 378 -2.77 5.67 2.26
C VAL A 378 -4.20 5.26 2.57
N LEU A 379 -4.39 4.02 3.03
CA LEU A 379 -5.65 3.55 3.60
C LEU A 379 -5.42 3.30 5.09
N ASP A 380 -5.91 4.19 5.95
CA ASP A 380 -5.85 4.01 7.40
C ASP A 380 -7.10 3.26 7.90
N GLU A 381 -6.93 2.48 8.98
CA GLU A 381 -7.97 1.62 9.55
C GLU A 381 -8.70 0.79 8.47
N ALA A 382 -7.92 0.10 7.63
CA ALA A 382 -8.42 -0.54 6.41
C ALA A 382 -9.46 -1.65 6.67
N ASP A 383 -9.35 -2.35 7.80
CA ASP A 383 -10.39 -3.25 8.29
C ASP A 383 -11.70 -2.52 8.60
N GLY A 384 -11.63 -1.34 9.22
CA GLY A 384 -12.76 -0.44 9.42
C GLY A 384 -13.40 0.02 8.10
N LEU A 385 -12.58 0.41 7.11
CA LEU A 385 -13.06 0.80 5.76
C LEU A 385 -13.78 -0.36 5.05
N LEU A 386 -13.22 -1.56 5.13
CA LEU A 386 -13.80 -2.77 4.52
C LEU A 386 -15.10 -3.18 5.21
N THR A 387 -15.13 -3.15 6.55
CA THR A 387 -16.33 -3.47 7.35
C THR A 387 -17.50 -2.54 7.02
N GLN A 388 -17.22 -1.27 6.71
CA GLN A 388 -18.23 -0.28 6.30
C GLN A 388 -18.66 -0.41 4.82
N GLY A 389 -18.09 -1.36 4.06
CA GLY A 389 -18.48 -1.62 2.67
C GLY A 389 -17.79 -0.73 1.63
N TYR A 390 -16.64 -0.11 1.93
CA TYR A 390 -15.96 0.79 1.00
C TYR A 390 -15.00 0.09 0.01
N SER A 391 -15.03 -1.24 -0.11
CA SER A 391 -14.15 -1.98 -1.03
C SER A 391 -14.27 -1.50 -2.48
N ASP A 392 -15.49 -1.28 -2.97
CA ASP A 392 -15.70 -0.81 -4.34
C ASP A 392 -15.18 0.61 -4.56
N PHE A 393 -15.33 1.48 -3.56
CA PHE A 393 -14.77 2.82 -3.59
C PHE A 393 -13.23 2.76 -3.70
N ILE A 394 -12.57 1.98 -2.84
CA ILE A 394 -11.11 1.82 -2.84
C ILE A 394 -10.64 1.32 -4.22
N ASN A 395 -11.30 0.31 -4.76
CA ASN A 395 -10.98 -0.24 -6.08
C ASN A 395 -11.15 0.80 -7.20
N ARG A 396 -12.20 1.62 -7.16
CA ARG A 396 -12.43 2.69 -8.13
C ARG A 396 -11.34 3.76 -8.07
N ILE A 397 -11.05 4.30 -6.90
CA ILE A 397 -10.02 5.35 -6.77
C ILE A 397 -8.64 4.81 -7.16
N HIS A 398 -8.30 3.60 -6.73
CA HIS A 398 -7.04 2.95 -7.11
C HIS A 398 -6.93 2.80 -8.63
N GLY A 399 -7.99 2.33 -9.30
CA GLY A 399 -8.02 2.19 -10.76
C GLY A 399 -7.96 3.51 -11.53
N GLN A 400 -8.33 4.64 -10.90
CA GLN A 400 -8.23 5.98 -11.49
C GLN A 400 -6.88 6.66 -11.25
N ILE A 401 -6.12 6.22 -10.23
CA ILE A 401 -4.77 6.72 -9.97
C ILE A 401 -3.79 6.10 -10.97
N PRO A 402 -2.90 6.90 -11.59
CA PRO A 402 -1.84 6.38 -12.45
C PRO A 402 -0.91 5.43 -11.68
N GLN A 403 -0.92 4.16 -12.08
CA GLN A 403 -0.12 3.10 -11.46
C GLN A 403 1.38 3.29 -11.69
N ILE A 404 1.74 3.88 -12.84
CA ILE A 404 3.10 4.26 -13.18
C ILE A 404 3.06 5.66 -13.82
N THR A 405 4.04 6.46 -13.47
CA THR A 405 4.09 7.88 -13.77
C THR A 405 4.99 8.14 -14.96
N SER A 406 4.94 9.35 -15.52
CA SER A 406 5.78 9.74 -16.66
C SER A 406 7.28 9.72 -16.35
N ASP A 407 7.66 9.86 -15.09
CA ASP A 407 9.04 9.72 -14.59
C ASP A 407 9.42 8.27 -14.23
N GLY A 408 8.54 7.30 -14.50
CA GLY A 408 8.80 5.86 -14.33
C GLY A 408 8.65 5.38 -12.89
N LYS A 409 8.23 6.23 -11.95
CA LYS A 409 7.90 5.83 -10.58
C LYS A 409 6.53 5.16 -10.57
N ARG A 410 6.35 4.19 -9.68
CA ARG A 410 5.05 3.57 -9.43
C ARG A 410 4.26 4.33 -8.38
N LEU A 411 2.95 4.14 -8.34
CA LEU A 411 2.14 4.46 -7.16
C LEU A 411 2.67 3.67 -5.96
N GLN A 412 2.91 4.35 -4.84
CA GLN A 412 3.19 3.71 -3.56
C GLN A 412 1.90 3.63 -2.74
N VAL A 413 1.60 2.45 -2.21
CA VAL A 413 0.40 2.19 -1.41
C VAL A 413 0.81 1.79 0.00
N ILE A 414 0.22 2.47 0.98
CA ILE A 414 0.42 2.21 2.41
C ILE A 414 -0.94 1.82 2.99
N VAL A 415 -1.00 0.70 3.69
CA VAL A 415 -2.21 0.20 4.31
C VAL A 415 -1.94 -0.02 5.79
N CYS A 416 -2.74 0.64 6.62
CA CYS A 416 -2.70 0.51 8.07
C CYS A 416 -3.98 -0.16 8.53
N SER A 417 -3.88 -1.14 9.42
CA SER A 417 -5.04 -1.86 9.95
C SER A 417 -4.72 -2.42 11.34
N ALA A 418 -5.73 -2.57 12.19
CA ALA A 418 -5.56 -3.30 13.45
C ALA A 418 -5.51 -4.83 13.25
N THR A 419 -5.89 -5.32 12.07
CA THR A 419 -6.04 -6.75 11.75
C THR A 419 -5.51 -7.11 10.36
N LEU A 420 -4.18 -7.20 10.20
CA LEU A 420 -3.56 -7.59 8.92
C LEU A 420 -3.90 -9.00 8.46
N HIS A 421 -4.28 -9.88 9.40
CA HIS A 421 -4.57 -11.27 9.07
C HIS A 421 -6.01 -11.54 8.65
N SER A 422 -6.89 -10.54 8.72
CA SER A 422 -8.27 -10.70 8.23
C SER A 422 -8.26 -10.97 6.72
N PHE A 423 -9.12 -11.92 6.30
CA PHE A 423 -9.18 -12.34 4.90
C PHE A 423 -9.40 -11.16 3.94
N ASP A 424 -10.27 -10.22 4.33
CA ASP A 424 -10.61 -9.08 3.49
C ASP A 424 -9.45 -8.07 3.37
N VAL A 425 -8.68 -7.82 4.44
CA VAL A 425 -7.47 -6.97 4.37
C VAL A 425 -6.39 -7.63 3.52
N LYS A 426 -6.13 -8.92 3.69
CA LYS A 426 -5.15 -9.65 2.84
C LYS A 426 -5.54 -9.56 1.37
N LYS A 427 -6.81 -9.85 1.05
CA LYS A 427 -7.34 -9.80 -0.31
C LYS A 427 -7.30 -8.40 -0.90
N LEU A 428 -7.52 -7.36 -0.09
CA LEU A 428 -7.36 -5.98 -0.51
C LEU A 428 -5.89 -5.69 -0.83
N ALA A 429 -4.98 -6.02 0.09
CA ALA A 429 -3.54 -5.79 -0.06
C ALA A 429 -2.98 -6.48 -1.31
N GLU A 430 -3.30 -7.76 -1.54
CA GLU A 430 -2.92 -8.49 -2.75
C GLU A 430 -3.41 -7.85 -4.04
N LYS A 431 -4.52 -7.09 -3.97
CA LYS A 431 -5.13 -6.46 -5.15
C LYS A 431 -4.56 -5.09 -5.47
N ILE A 432 -4.22 -4.29 -4.46
CA ILE A 432 -3.84 -2.88 -4.65
C ILE A 432 -2.38 -2.57 -4.34
N MET A 433 -1.69 -3.45 -3.59
CA MET A 433 -0.32 -3.23 -3.16
C MET A 433 0.66 -4.07 -3.99
N HIS A 434 1.89 -3.58 -4.10
CA HIS A 434 2.96 -4.17 -4.86
C HIS A 434 4.07 -4.69 -3.94
N PHE A 435 4.06 -6.01 -3.71
CA PHE A 435 5.01 -6.71 -2.85
C PHE A 435 5.20 -6.00 -1.49
N PRO A 436 4.09 -5.76 -0.75
CA PRO A 436 4.17 -4.95 0.45
C PRO A 436 5.06 -5.61 1.50
N THR A 437 5.89 -4.82 2.16
CA THR A 437 6.57 -5.26 3.39
C THR A 437 5.54 -5.28 4.51
N TRP A 438 5.46 -6.41 5.21
CA TRP A 438 4.57 -6.60 6.34
C TRP A 438 5.27 -6.15 7.61
N VAL A 439 4.73 -5.12 8.25
CA VAL A 439 5.17 -4.68 9.57
C VAL A 439 4.07 -5.05 10.55
N ASP A 440 4.16 -6.26 11.09
CA ASP A 440 3.16 -6.80 12.00
C ASP A 440 3.71 -6.84 13.42
N LEU A 441 3.39 -5.81 14.21
CA LEU A 441 3.77 -5.73 15.61
C LEU A 441 2.71 -6.31 16.55
N LYS A 442 1.56 -6.74 16.01
CA LYS A 442 0.48 -7.36 16.77
C LYS A 442 0.58 -8.88 16.78
N GLY A 443 1.16 -9.46 15.71
CA GLY A 443 1.22 -10.90 15.47
C GLY A 443 -0.16 -11.48 15.12
N GLU A 444 -0.27 -12.82 15.08
CA GLU A 444 -1.59 -13.48 15.09
C GLU A 444 -2.36 -13.03 16.33
N ASP A 445 -3.62 -12.58 16.15
CA ASP A 445 -4.45 -11.94 17.19
C ASP A 445 -4.18 -12.51 18.59
N SER A 446 -3.28 -11.83 19.31
CA SER A 446 -2.94 -12.19 20.67
C SER A 446 -3.54 -11.13 21.56
N VAL A 447 -4.26 -11.59 22.56
CA VAL A 447 -4.76 -10.72 23.62
C VAL A 447 -3.52 -10.14 24.32
N PRO A 448 -3.41 -8.81 24.49
CA PRO A 448 -2.28 -8.23 25.20
C PRO A 448 -2.15 -8.87 26.59
N GLU A 449 -0.94 -9.15 27.07
CA GLU A 449 -0.75 -9.75 28.40
C GLU A 449 -1.36 -8.93 29.54
N THR A 450 -1.57 -7.63 29.30
CA THR A 450 -2.23 -6.68 30.20
C THR A 450 -3.76 -6.83 30.25
N VAL A 451 -4.36 -7.56 29.32
CA VAL A 451 -5.81 -7.77 29.23
C VAL A 451 -6.18 -9.12 29.84
N HIS A 452 -6.83 -9.08 31.00
CA HIS A 452 -7.37 -10.28 31.66
C HIS A 452 -8.78 -10.60 31.16
N HIS A 453 -8.95 -11.76 30.52
CA HIS A 453 -10.25 -12.24 30.07
C HIS A 453 -10.96 -13.02 31.17
N VAL A 454 -12.18 -12.59 31.53
CA VAL A 454 -13.04 -13.32 32.46
C VAL A 454 -14.41 -13.52 31.83
N VAL A 455 -14.86 -14.78 31.82
CA VAL A 455 -16.20 -15.14 31.37
C VAL A 455 -17.04 -15.52 32.58
N VAL A 456 -18.10 -14.76 32.84
CA VAL A 456 -19.02 -15.04 33.94
C VAL A 456 -20.34 -15.61 33.38
N PRO A 457 -20.66 -16.89 33.62
CA PRO A 457 -21.94 -17.46 33.21
C PRO A 457 -23.07 -16.87 34.06
N VAL A 458 -23.98 -16.12 33.43
CA VAL A 458 -25.20 -15.60 34.08
C VAL A 458 -26.30 -16.64 33.97
N ASN A 459 -26.64 -17.29 35.09
CA ASN A 459 -27.66 -18.33 35.13
C ASN A 459 -28.76 -18.01 36.17
N PRO A 460 -29.96 -17.61 35.73
CA PRO A 460 -31.07 -17.24 36.63
C PRO A 460 -31.67 -18.42 37.41
N LYS A 461 -31.34 -19.67 37.06
CA LYS A 461 -31.73 -20.84 37.85
C LYS A 461 -30.90 -20.96 39.13
N ASN A 462 -29.63 -20.52 39.06
CA ASN A 462 -28.68 -20.61 40.16
C ASN A 462 -28.68 -19.33 41.00
N ASP A 463 -28.61 -18.16 40.36
CA ASP A 463 -28.78 -16.87 41.04
C ASP A 463 -30.24 -16.43 40.93
N LYS A 464 -30.99 -16.58 42.03
CA LYS A 464 -32.41 -16.20 42.14
C LYS A 464 -32.62 -14.80 42.70
N VAL A 465 -31.58 -13.95 42.78
CA VAL A 465 -31.73 -12.59 43.32
C VAL A 465 -32.73 -11.79 42.48
N TRP A 466 -32.77 -11.99 41.17
CA TRP A 466 -33.70 -11.32 40.25
C TRP A 466 -35.19 -11.47 40.64
N GLU A 467 -35.56 -12.57 41.30
CA GLU A 467 -36.95 -12.81 41.74
C GLU A 467 -37.39 -11.85 42.86
N ARG A 468 -36.44 -11.19 43.54
CA ARG A 468 -36.66 -10.40 44.76
C ARG A 468 -36.14 -8.96 44.67
N LEU A 469 -35.58 -8.56 43.52
CA LEU A 469 -35.11 -7.20 43.31
C LEU A 469 -36.30 -6.24 43.25
N LYS A 470 -36.27 -5.22 44.12
CA LYS A 470 -37.28 -4.15 44.11
C LYS A 470 -36.99 -3.09 43.03
N SER A 471 -35.72 -2.93 42.67
CA SER A 471 -35.22 -2.04 41.64
C SER A 471 -34.22 -2.82 40.82
N HIS A 472 -34.37 -2.78 39.50
CA HIS A 472 -33.46 -3.43 38.55
C HIS A 472 -33.42 -2.61 37.26
N ILE A 473 -32.48 -2.96 36.38
CA ILE A 473 -32.38 -2.35 35.07
C ILE A 473 -33.66 -2.56 34.24
N ARG A 474 -34.10 -1.52 33.52
CA ARG A 474 -35.16 -1.66 32.52
C ARG A 474 -34.64 -2.46 31.32
N THR A 475 -35.44 -3.38 30.82
CA THR A 475 -35.06 -4.21 29.66
C THR A 475 -35.57 -3.61 28.35
N ASP A 476 -35.19 -4.21 27.23
CA ASP A 476 -35.56 -3.84 25.85
C ASP A 476 -37.06 -4.01 25.51
N GLU A 477 -37.90 -4.37 26.48
CA GLU A 477 -39.35 -4.57 26.35
C GLU A 477 -39.78 -5.65 25.35
N VAL A 478 -38.86 -6.47 24.85
CA VAL A 478 -39.17 -7.57 23.91
C VAL A 478 -40.21 -8.52 24.50
N HIS A 479 -40.21 -8.69 25.83
CA HIS A 479 -41.14 -9.54 26.56
C HIS A 479 -42.26 -8.78 27.29
N ALA A 480 -42.52 -7.52 26.95
CA ALA A 480 -43.52 -6.70 27.66
C ALA A 480 -44.96 -7.25 27.59
N LYS A 481 -45.24 -8.10 26.60
CA LYS A 481 -46.54 -8.78 26.44
C LYS A 481 -46.56 -10.22 26.95
N ASP A 482 -45.40 -10.74 27.36
CA ASP A 482 -45.26 -12.10 27.86
C ASP A 482 -45.47 -12.16 29.38
N ASN A 483 -45.84 -13.34 29.90
CA ASN A 483 -45.85 -13.55 31.35
C ASN A 483 -44.46 -13.93 31.84
N THR A 484 -43.67 -12.93 32.24
CA THR A 484 -42.29 -13.11 32.75
C THR A 484 -42.21 -13.18 34.27
N ARG A 485 -43.33 -13.42 34.97
CA ARG A 485 -43.36 -13.48 36.43
C ARG A 485 -42.50 -14.65 36.95
N PRO A 486 -41.76 -14.48 38.06
CA PRO A 486 -41.03 -15.56 38.71
C PRO A 486 -41.90 -16.80 38.94
N GLY A 487 -41.37 -17.98 38.60
CA GLY A 487 -42.07 -19.26 38.73
C GLY A 487 -42.84 -19.72 37.50
N THR A 488 -43.00 -18.88 36.47
CA THR A 488 -43.67 -19.26 35.20
C THR A 488 -42.90 -20.33 34.42
N ASN A 489 -41.57 -20.41 34.60
CA ASN A 489 -40.67 -21.38 33.97
C ASN A 489 -40.68 -21.39 32.43
N SER A 490 -41.09 -20.29 31.80
CA SER A 490 -41.04 -20.12 30.33
C SER A 490 -39.69 -19.63 29.83
N ALA A 491 -39.42 -19.79 28.53
CA ALA A 491 -38.18 -19.32 27.92
C ALA A 491 -38.06 -17.78 28.00
N GLU A 492 -39.18 -17.08 27.86
CA GLU A 492 -39.31 -15.63 27.94
C GLU A 492 -38.99 -15.13 29.35
N MET A 493 -39.50 -15.82 30.39
CA MET A 493 -39.15 -15.51 31.78
C MET A 493 -37.65 -15.68 32.03
N TRP A 494 -37.05 -16.76 31.53
CA TRP A 494 -35.61 -16.99 31.70
C TRP A 494 -34.76 -15.97 30.93
N SER A 495 -35.18 -15.60 29.72
CA SER A 495 -34.57 -14.53 28.92
C SER A 495 -34.59 -13.20 29.67
N GLU A 496 -35.75 -12.83 30.22
CA GLU A 496 -35.92 -11.61 30.99
C GLU A 496 -35.07 -11.59 32.27
N ALA A 497 -35.05 -12.71 33.00
CA ALA A 497 -34.23 -12.88 34.19
C ALA A 497 -32.72 -12.73 33.90
N ILE A 498 -32.24 -13.23 32.75
CA ILE A 498 -30.85 -13.06 32.31
C ILE A 498 -30.55 -11.57 32.07
N LYS A 499 -31.44 -10.83 31.42
CA LYS A 499 -31.25 -9.40 31.15
C LYS A 499 -31.15 -8.60 32.45
N ILE A 500 -32.03 -8.88 33.41
CA ILE A 500 -32.01 -8.28 34.75
C ILE A 500 -30.69 -8.58 35.47
N LEU A 501 -30.28 -9.85 35.52
CA LEU A 501 -29.05 -10.26 36.21
C LEU A 501 -27.79 -9.70 35.57
N LYS A 502 -27.76 -9.48 34.25
CA LYS A 502 -26.62 -8.85 33.58
C LYS A 502 -26.36 -7.45 34.13
N GLY A 503 -27.40 -6.63 34.31
CA GLY A 503 -27.26 -5.31 34.93
C GLY A 503 -26.69 -5.38 36.36
N GLU A 504 -27.17 -6.32 37.17
CA GLU A 504 -26.66 -6.57 38.52
C GLU A 504 -25.18 -6.98 38.52
N TYR A 505 -24.82 -7.92 37.64
CA TYR A 505 -23.47 -8.46 37.57
C TYR A 505 -22.47 -7.40 37.12
N THR A 506 -22.86 -6.50 36.20
CA THR A 506 -22.03 -5.37 35.80
C THR A 506 -21.74 -4.44 36.98
N VAL A 507 -22.76 -4.08 37.77
CA VAL A 507 -22.56 -3.24 38.97
C VAL A 507 -21.68 -3.95 40.01
N ARG A 508 -21.91 -5.25 40.25
CA ARG A 508 -21.10 -6.04 41.18
C ARG A 508 -19.64 -6.12 40.73
N ALA A 509 -19.38 -6.37 39.45
CA ALA A 509 -18.03 -6.44 38.90
C ALA A 509 -17.27 -5.13 39.10
N ILE A 510 -17.90 -3.99 38.81
CA ILE A 510 -17.30 -2.66 39.01
C ILE A 510 -16.95 -2.43 40.48
N LYS A 511 -17.86 -2.76 41.40
CA LYS A 511 -17.66 -2.58 42.85
C LYS A 511 -16.57 -3.49 43.40
N GLU A 512 -16.63 -4.78 43.08
CA GLU A 512 -15.72 -5.79 43.63
C GLU A 512 -14.27 -5.52 43.18
N HIS A 513 -14.10 -5.18 41.90
CA HIS A 513 -12.80 -4.87 41.34
C HIS A 513 -12.37 -3.42 41.53
N LYS A 514 -13.20 -2.59 42.19
CA LYS A 514 -12.95 -1.15 42.42
C LYS A 514 -12.53 -0.43 41.14
N MET A 515 -13.26 -0.65 40.05
CA MET A 515 -12.91 -0.08 38.75
C MET A 515 -13.12 1.43 38.76
N ASP A 516 -12.07 2.20 38.45
CA ASP A 516 -12.14 3.67 38.36
C ASP A 516 -12.88 4.12 37.09
N GLN A 517 -12.72 3.37 35.99
CA GLN A 517 -13.36 3.62 34.70
C GLN A 517 -13.79 2.30 34.07
N ALA A 518 -14.92 2.30 33.37
CA ALA A 518 -15.44 1.15 32.65
C ALA A 518 -16.09 1.57 31.33
N ILE A 519 -15.83 0.80 30.27
CA ILE A 519 -16.58 0.88 29.00
C ILE A 519 -17.51 -0.33 28.94
N ILE A 520 -18.81 -0.07 28.81
CA ILE A 520 -19.84 -1.12 28.83
C ILE A 520 -20.48 -1.19 27.45
N PHE A 521 -20.18 -2.26 26.72
CA PHE A 521 -20.78 -2.51 25.41
C PHE A 521 -22.13 -3.21 25.56
N CYS A 522 -23.17 -2.60 25.01
CA CYS A 522 -24.49 -3.22 24.87
C CYS A 522 -24.77 -3.55 23.41
N ARG A 523 -25.71 -4.48 23.17
CA ARG A 523 -26.04 -4.92 21.81
C ARG A 523 -26.83 -3.88 21.03
N THR A 524 -27.70 -3.14 21.71
CA THR A 524 -28.62 -2.19 21.08
C THR A 524 -28.52 -0.80 21.73
N LYS A 525 -28.98 0.23 21.01
CA LYS A 525 -29.01 1.62 21.51
C LYS A 525 -29.88 1.74 22.77
N ILE A 526 -31.05 1.10 22.77
CA ILE A 526 -31.98 1.10 23.91
C ILE A 526 -31.35 0.44 25.15
N ASP A 527 -30.56 -0.61 24.98
CA ASP A 527 -29.83 -1.22 26.10
C ASP A 527 -28.78 -0.26 26.67
N CYS A 528 -28.09 0.52 25.83
CA CYS A 528 -27.15 1.53 26.30
C CYS A 528 -27.87 2.61 27.14
N ASP A 529 -29.02 3.11 26.66
CA ASP A 529 -29.84 4.09 27.38
C ASP A 529 -30.34 3.54 28.72
N ASN A 530 -30.86 2.31 28.73
CA ASN A 530 -31.33 1.64 29.94
C ASN A 530 -30.20 1.42 30.97
N MET A 531 -28.98 1.07 30.52
CA MET A 531 -27.82 0.95 31.40
C MET A 531 -27.43 2.30 32.01
N GLU A 532 -27.40 3.38 31.22
CA GLU A 532 -27.10 4.73 31.70
C GLU A 532 -28.10 5.16 32.80
N GLU A 533 -29.41 5.04 32.53
CA GLU A 533 -30.45 5.33 33.51
C GLU A 533 -30.29 4.47 34.77
N TYR A 534 -29.97 3.19 34.61
CA TYR A 534 -29.79 2.29 35.75
C TYR A 534 -28.61 2.69 36.64
N PHE A 535 -27.47 3.04 36.06
CA PHE A 535 -26.33 3.56 36.82
C PHE A 535 -26.62 4.90 37.48
N ILE A 536 -27.36 5.79 36.81
CA ILE A 536 -27.80 7.07 37.38
C ILE A 536 -28.75 6.82 38.57
N GLN A 537 -29.64 5.83 38.50
CA GLN A 537 -30.53 5.48 39.61
C GLN A 537 -29.76 4.92 40.81
N GLN A 538 -28.79 4.03 40.57
CA GLN A 538 -27.95 3.42 41.61
C GLN A 538 -26.93 4.39 42.21
N GLY A 539 -26.43 5.32 41.40
CA GLY A 539 -25.36 6.26 41.73
C GLY A 539 -25.84 7.67 42.05
N GLY A 540 -27.07 8.05 41.71
CA GLY A 540 -27.68 9.36 41.95
C GLY A 540 -27.58 10.38 40.81
N GLY A 541 -26.74 10.19 39.79
CA GLY A 541 -26.46 11.17 38.71
C GLY A 541 -25.11 11.90 38.87
N PRO A 542 -24.90 13.05 38.22
CA PRO A 542 -23.75 13.93 38.48
C PRO A 542 -24.02 15.07 39.50
N ASP A 543 -25.29 15.41 39.80
CA ASP A 543 -25.69 16.62 40.55
C ASP A 543 -26.18 16.44 42.02
N ARG A 544 -26.22 15.23 42.56
CA ARG A 544 -26.51 14.89 43.97
C ARG A 544 -25.25 14.59 44.81
N LYS A 545 -25.27 14.92 46.10
CA LYS A 545 -24.18 14.56 47.02
C LYS A 545 -24.17 13.05 47.31
N GLY A 546 -23.01 12.42 47.17
CA GLY A 546 -22.78 11.00 47.51
C GLY A 546 -22.78 10.04 46.31
N HIS A 547 -22.47 10.52 45.11
CA HIS A 547 -22.54 9.71 43.90
C HIS A 547 -21.55 8.56 43.86
N GLN A 548 -22.07 7.35 43.61
CA GLN A 548 -21.24 6.15 43.45
C GLN A 548 -20.87 5.90 41.99
N PHE A 549 -21.70 6.34 41.03
CA PHE A 549 -21.50 6.11 39.61
C PHE A 549 -21.89 7.34 38.81
N SER A 550 -21.01 7.75 37.89
CA SER A 550 -21.30 8.66 36.79
C SER A 550 -21.30 7.85 35.49
N CYS A 551 -22.37 7.88 34.71
CA CYS A 551 -22.49 7.16 33.45
C CYS A 551 -22.97 8.11 32.36
N VAL A 552 -22.41 7.96 31.17
CA VAL A 552 -22.83 8.66 29.95
C VAL A 552 -22.95 7.65 28.81
N CYS A 553 -23.96 7.83 27.97
CA CYS A 553 -24.26 6.97 26.84
C CYS A 553 -23.80 7.58 25.50
N LEU A 554 -23.11 6.80 24.67
CA LEU A 554 -22.69 7.17 23.31
C LEU A 554 -23.26 6.20 22.27
N HIS A 555 -24.13 6.70 21.39
CA HIS A 555 -24.55 6.02 20.15
C HIS A 555 -25.09 7.03 19.14
N GLY A 556 -25.22 6.60 17.87
CA GLY A 556 -25.53 7.49 16.75
C GLY A 556 -26.88 8.23 16.75
N ASP A 557 -27.74 8.03 17.75
CA ASP A 557 -29.00 8.79 17.90
C ASP A 557 -28.89 9.91 18.95
N ARG A 558 -27.81 9.92 19.76
CA ARG A 558 -27.52 11.00 20.71
C ARG A 558 -26.73 12.09 20.01
N LYS A 559 -27.06 13.35 20.30
CA LYS A 559 -26.24 14.50 19.89
C LYS A 559 -25.04 14.61 20.84
N PRO A 560 -23.84 14.93 20.31
CA PRO A 560 -22.64 15.10 21.13
C PRO A 560 -22.77 16.25 22.15
#